data_AF-A0A8J8FVI5-F1
#
_entry.id   AF-A0A8J8FVI5-F1
#
_cell.length_a   1.000
_cell.length_b   1.000
_cell.length_c   1.000
_cell.angle_alpha   90.00
_cell.angle_beta   90.00
_cell.angle_gamma   90.00
#
_symmetry.space_group_name_H-M   'P 1'
#
loop_
_entity.id
_entity.type
_entity.pdbx_description
1 polymer ?
#
loop_
_entity_poly.entity_id
_entity_poly.type
_entity_poly.pdbx_seq_one_letter_code
_entity_poly.pdbx_strand_id
1 'polypeptide(L)' 'MSTRLSSDLLFKQQNKVIIEHLGEEYVLRITRSGKLILTK' A
#
# COMPACT_ATOMS: atom_id res chain seq x y z
N MET A 1 12.26 -6.23 -14.85
CA MET A 1 10.96 -6.94 -14.90
C MET A 1 10.08 -6.40 -13.79
N SER A 2 8.86 -5.96 -14.09
CA SER A 2 7.92 -5.45 -13.10
C SER A 2 6.84 -6.49 -12.82
N THR A 3 6.68 -6.89 -11.55
CA THR A 3 5.56 -7.74 -11.13
C THR A 3 4.31 -6.88 -10.99
N ARG A 4 3.19 -7.29 -11.60
CA ARG A 4 1.88 -6.68 -11.37
C ARG A 4 1.21 -7.36 -10.18
N LEU A 5 0.62 -6.56 -9.30
CA LEU A 5 -0.15 -7.02 -8.14
C LEU A 5 -1.48 -6.25 -8.08
N SER A 6 -2.58 -6.92 -7.73
CA SER A 6 -3.84 -6.24 -7.43
C SER A 6 -3.78 -5.55 -6.07
N SER A 7 -4.36 -4.35 -5.97
CA SER A 7 -4.55 -3.67 -4.70
C SER A 7 -5.41 -4.49 -3.72
N ASP A 8 -6.39 -5.24 -4.21
CA ASP A 8 -7.26 -6.08 -3.36
C ASP A 8 -6.46 -7.14 -2.59
N LEU A 9 -5.45 -7.71 -3.26
CA LEU A 9 -4.54 -8.68 -2.65
C LEU A 9 -3.61 -8.05 -1.62
N LEU A 10 -3.25 -6.77 -1.83
CA LEU A 10 -2.38 -6.05 -0.93
C LEU A 10 -3.11 -5.72 0.38
N PHE A 11 -4.34 -5.24 0.29
CA PHE A 11 -5.05 -4.73 1.48
C PHE A 11 -5.86 -5.78 2.24
N LYS A 12 -6.23 -6.92 1.65
CA LYS A 12 -6.89 -8.06 2.33
C LYS A 12 -7.96 -7.62 3.35
N GLN A 13 -8.95 -6.83 2.90
CA GLN A 13 -10.05 -6.24 3.68
C GLN A 13 -9.73 -4.99 4.53
N GLN A 14 -8.47 -4.59 4.59
CA GLN A 14 -8.07 -3.31 5.17
C GLN A 14 -8.04 -2.22 4.09
N ASN A 15 -7.71 -0.99 4.46
CA ASN A 15 -7.49 0.12 3.53
C ASN A 15 -6.05 0.62 3.54
N LYS A 16 -5.16 -0.01 4.31
CA LYS A 16 -3.74 0.34 4.43
C LYS A 16 -2.87 -0.88 4.68
N VAL A 17 -1.61 -0.80 4.28
CA VAL A 17 -0.53 -1.71 4.66
C VAL A 17 0.67 -0.89 5.13
N ILE A 18 1.43 -1.46 6.06
CA ILE A 18 2.72 -0.92 6.47
C ILE A 18 3.79 -1.65 5.65
N ILE A 19 4.71 -0.88 5.08
CA ILE A 19 5.85 -1.35 4.30
C ILE A 19 7.08 -0.93 5.07
N GLU A 20 7.86 -1.91 5.53
CA GLU A 20 9.19 -1.66 6.06
C GLU A 20 10.19 -1.57 4.90
N HIS A 21 10.98 -0.50 4.86
CA HIS A 21 12.03 -0.33 3.87
C HIS A 21 13.24 0.37 4.49
N LEU A 22 14.37 -0.32 4.52
CA LEU A 22 15.63 0.18 5.11
C LEU A 22 15.49 0.59 6.59
N GLY A 23 14.67 -0.14 7.36
CA GLY A 23 14.38 0.15 8.77
C GLY A 23 13.39 1.30 9.00
N GLU A 24 12.84 1.88 7.93
CA GLU A 24 11.82 2.90 8.00
C GLU A 24 10.45 2.32 7.66
N GLU A 25 9.41 2.83 8.31
CA GLU A 25 8.03 2.47 8.02
C GLU A 25 7.43 3.44 6.99
N TYR A 26 6.67 2.88 6.06
CA TYR A 26 5.84 3.61 5.14
C TYR A 26 4.43 3.05 5.19
N VAL A 27 3.43 3.90 4.99
CA VAL A 27 2.03 3.53 4.91
C VAL A 27 1.56 3.70 3.48
N LEU A 28 1.22 2.59 2.83
CA LEU A 28 0.48 2.59 1.58
C LEU A 28 -1.00 2.43 1.92
N ARG A 29 -1.86 3.31 1.42
CA ARG A 29 -3.31 3.25 1.67
C ARG A 29 -4.16 3.68 0.48
N ILE A 30 -5.41 3.23 0.47
CA ILE A 30 -6.44 3.73 -0.45
C ILE A 30 -7.12 4.94 0.18
N THR A 31 -7.22 6.02 -0.59
CA THR A 31 -7.97 7.24 -0.23
C THR A 31 -9.47 7.06 -0.47
N ARG A 32 -10.29 7.95 0.10
CA ARG A 32 -11.75 7.95 -0.15
C ARG A 32 -12.13 8.05 -1.64
N SER A 33 -11.27 8.65 -2.47
CA SER A 33 -11.47 8.75 -3.91
C SER A 33 -10.90 7.56 -4.70
N GLY A 34 -10.53 6.46 -4.02
CA GLY A 34 -10.02 5.24 -4.65
C GLY A 34 -8.56 5.31 -5.13
N LYS A 35 -7.83 6.40 -4.87
CA LYS A 35 -6.42 6.54 -5.24
C LYS A 35 -5.51 5.92 -4.18
N LEU A 36 -4.39 5.35 -4.62
CA LEU A 36 -3.31 4.90 -3.74
C LEU A 36 -2.41 6.07 -3.35
N ILE A 37 -2.05 6.15 -2.07
CA ILE A 37 -1.06 7.09 -1.55
C ILE A 37 -0.07 6.36 -0.66
N LEU A 38 1.22 6.63 -0.88
CA LEU A 38 2.31 6.19 -0.03
C LEU A 38 2.79 7.38 0.80
N THR A 39 2.81 7.23 2.11
CA THR A 39 3.37 8.22 3.05
C THR A 39 4.43 7.54 3.90
N LYS A 40 5.41 8.30 4.38
CA LYS A 40 6.29 7.88 5.46
C LYS A 40 5.54 8.09 6.79
#